data_AF-A0A5E4NGG3-F1
#
_entry.id   AF-A0A5E4NGG3-F1
#
_cell.length_a   1.000
_cell.length_b   1.000
_cell.length_c   1.000
_cell.angle_alpha   90.00
_cell.angle_beta   90.00
_cell.angle_gamma   90.00
#
_symmetry.space_group_name_H-M   'P 1'
#
loop_
_entity.id
_entity.type
_entity.pdbx_description
1 polymer ?
#
loop_
_entity_poly.entity_id
_entity_poly.type
_entity_poly.pdbx_seq_one_letter_code
_entity_poly.pdbx_strand_id
1 'polypeptide(L)'
;MTALVRLQWWREIISIIYRNKAVNDNPIILELANVIYSCTIPEFLINDYLDGYEQMVYQPFYRNTPNLEKIAAQTTVTLIKMLFTIIIQNYSNDQLAYHCGVAWHLMNILRGTATEQLDEETMVSIVERTEYHINQVKKLIKTVPKEIVKITLQTRLAGLYLKRIRNKKSDFTNGKIGVISPIMQIKMLFYYFFI
;
A
#
# COMPACT_ATOMS: atom_id res chain seq x y z
N MET A 1 -6.78 6.54 -21.79
CA MET A 1 -6.34 7.89 -22.22
C MET A 1 -6.50 8.93 -21.10
N THR A 2 -7.69 9.09 -20.50
CA THR A 2 -7.94 10.07 -19.41
C THR A 2 -7.07 9.89 -18.16
N ALA A 3 -6.76 8.65 -17.78
CA ALA A 3 -5.92 8.38 -16.60
C ALA A 3 -4.46 8.86 -16.78
N LEU A 4 -3.86 8.64 -17.95
CA LEU A 4 -2.48 9.07 -18.25
C LEU A 4 -2.37 10.60 -18.29
N VAL A 5 -3.34 11.28 -18.90
CA VAL A 5 -3.39 12.75 -18.90
C VAL A 5 -3.47 13.29 -17.48
N ARG A 6 -4.25 12.65 -16.60
CA ARG A 6 -4.36 13.04 -15.20
C ARG A 6 -3.07 12.79 -14.41
N LEU A 7 -2.37 11.68 -14.66
CA LEU A 7 -1.07 11.40 -14.05
C LEU A 7 -0.03 12.44 -14.49
N GLN A 8 0.00 12.78 -15.78
CA GLN A 8 0.89 13.82 -16.30
C GLN A 8 0.61 15.19 -15.67
N TRP A 9 -0.66 15.56 -15.55
CA TRP A 9 -1.06 16.79 -14.85
C TRP A 9 -0.57 16.80 -13.39
N TRP A 10 -0.68 15.68 -12.68
CA TRP A 10 -0.14 15.58 -11.31
C TRP A 10 1.38 15.73 -11.27
N ARG A 11 2.13 15.15 -12.21
CA ARG A 11 3.60 15.35 -12.29
C ARG A 11 3.97 16.82 -12.44
N GLU A 12 3.24 17.55 -13.27
CA GLU A 12 3.45 18.98 -13.46
C GLU A 12 3.21 19.77 -12.17
N ILE A 13 2.10 19.48 -11.47
CA ILE A 13 1.80 20.09 -10.17
C ILE A 13 2.89 19.78 -9.14
N ILE A 14 3.31 18.52 -9.02
CA ILE A 14 4.38 18.11 -8.10
C ILE A 14 5.69 18.83 -8.43
N SER A 15 6.05 18.92 -9.71
CA SER A 15 7.23 19.65 -10.15
C SER A 15 7.19 21.14 -9.78
N ILE A 16 6.01 21.78 -9.87
CA ILE A 16 5.80 23.17 -9.44
C ILE A 16 6.02 23.32 -7.93
N ILE A 17 5.47 22.40 -7.12
CA ILE A 17 5.64 22.39 -5.65
C ILE A 17 7.14 22.30 -5.30
N TYR A 18 7.87 21.32 -5.85
CA TYR A 18 9.30 21.16 -5.52
C TYR A 18 10.19 22.30 -6.03
N ARG A 19 9.77 23.01 -7.08
CA ARG A 19 10.44 24.23 -7.56
C ARG A 19 10.10 25.48 -6.74
N ASN A 20 9.31 25.35 -5.68
CA ASN A 20 8.84 26.44 -4.83
C ASN A 20 8.14 27.56 -5.64
N LYS A 21 7.36 27.16 -6.65
CA LYS A 21 6.56 28.08 -7.46
C LYS A 21 5.12 28.10 -6.95
N ALA A 22 4.42 29.21 -7.19
CA ALA A 22 3.01 29.32 -6.84
C ALA A 22 2.19 28.21 -7.54
N VAL A 23 1.51 27.42 -6.72
CA VAL A 23 0.48 26.48 -7.17
C VAL A 23 -0.87 27.19 -7.24
N ASN A 24 -1.83 26.62 -7.97
CA ASN A 24 -3.19 27.17 -8.01
C ASN A 24 -3.89 27.02 -6.65
N ASP A 25 -4.98 27.79 -6.44
CA ASP A 25 -5.72 27.89 -5.17
C ASP A 25 -6.53 26.63 -4.81
N ASN A 26 -6.16 25.46 -5.34
CA ASN A 26 -6.82 24.20 -5.00
C ASN A 26 -6.40 23.77 -3.58
N PRO A 27 -7.35 23.59 -2.64
CA PRO A 27 -7.03 23.28 -1.25
C PRO A 27 -6.27 21.95 -1.08
N ILE A 28 -6.50 20.96 -1.95
CA ILE A 28 -5.79 19.68 -1.90
C ILE A 28 -4.32 19.86 -2.29
N ILE A 29 -4.06 20.69 -3.31
CA ILE A 29 -2.69 20.96 -3.78
C ILE A 29 -1.94 21.77 -2.73
N LEU A 30 -2.60 22.76 -2.11
CA LEU A 30 -2.01 23.55 -1.02
C LEU A 30 -1.64 22.69 0.17
N GLU A 31 -2.53 21.80 0.63
CA GLU A 31 -2.21 20.90 1.74
C GLU A 31 -1.14 19.87 1.39
N LEU A 32 -1.14 19.36 0.15
CA LEU A 32 -0.07 18.48 -0.31
C LEU A 32 1.28 19.20 -0.31
N ALA A 33 1.33 20.45 -0.78
CA ALA A 33 2.54 21.27 -0.74
C ALA A 33 3.01 21.49 0.71
N ASN A 34 2.08 21.85 1.62
CA ASN A 34 2.37 22.01 3.05
C ASN A 34 3.00 20.75 3.66
N VAL A 35 2.44 19.57 3.36
CA VAL A 35 2.99 18.29 3.85
C VAL A 35 4.35 17.98 3.25
N ILE A 36 4.55 18.20 1.95
CA ILE A 36 5.84 17.99 1.27
C ILE A 36 6.92 18.85 1.92
N TYR A 37 6.63 20.13 2.18
CA TYR A 37 7.58 21.05 2.80
C TYR A 37 7.84 20.72 4.27
N SER A 38 6.78 20.49 5.05
CA SER A 38 6.88 20.28 6.50
C SER A 38 7.55 18.96 6.84
N CYS A 39 7.31 17.91 6.04
CA CYS A 39 7.87 16.58 6.26
C CYS A 39 9.12 16.30 5.41
N THR A 40 9.55 17.26 4.58
CA THR A 40 10.70 17.11 3.67
C THR A 40 10.63 15.83 2.83
N ILE A 41 9.47 15.54 2.25
CA ILE A 41 9.27 14.34 1.44
C ILE A 41 10.20 14.44 0.21
N PRO A 42 10.99 13.40 -0.10
CA PRO A 42 11.80 13.41 -1.31
C PRO A 42 10.95 13.35 -2.59
N GLU A 43 11.26 14.20 -3.58
CA GLU A 43 10.56 14.26 -4.86
C GLU A 43 10.54 12.91 -5.59
N PHE A 44 11.65 12.17 -5.53
CA PHE A 44 11.75 10.87 -6.19
C PHE A 44 10.71 9.85 -5.67
N LEU A 45 10.32 9.88 -4.39
CA LEU A 45 9.28 8.98 -3.87
C LEU A 45 7.92 9.28 -4.48
N ILE A 46 7.59 10.54 -4.72
CA ILE A 46 6.32 10.90 -5.35
C ILE A 46 6.34 10.50 -6.83
N ASN A 47 7.47 10.74 -7.51
CA ASN A 47 7.61 10.34 -8.91
C ASN A 47 7.58 8.82 -9.10
N ASP A 48 8.29 8.05 -8.25
CA ASP A 48 8.24 6.58 -8.26
C ASP A 48 6.81 6.06 -8.07
N TYR A 49 6.03 6.71 -7.20
CA TYR A 49 4.63 6.37 -6.97
C TYR A 49 3.78 6.61 -8.22
N LEU A 50 3.97 7.76 -8.90
CA LEU A 50 3.28 8.08 -10.14
C LEU A 50 3.68 7.14 -11.28
N ASP A 51 4.97 6.78 -11.37
CA ASP A 51 5.49 5.79 -12.33
C ASP A 51 4.83 4.43 -12.15
N GLY A 52 4.65 4.00 -10.90
CA GLY A 52 3.95 2.75 -10.57
C GLY A 52 2.50 2.76 -11.08
N TYR A 53 1.76 3.84 -10.87
CA TYR A 53 0.38 3.97 -11.37
C TYR A 53 0.31 4.06 -12.89
N GLU A 54 1.26 4.74 -13.52
CA GLU A 54 1.37 4.80 -14.96
C GLU A 54 1.59 3.41 -15.56
N GLN A 55 2.51 2.62 -14.99
CA GLN A 55 2.73 1.22 -15.39
C GLN A 55 1.47 0.36 -15.22
N MET A 56 0.72 0.54 -14.12
CA MET A 56 -0.56 -0.15 -13.94
C MET A 56 -1.59 0.17 -15.03
N VAL A 57 -1.63 1.42 -15.51
CA VAL A 57 -2.53 1.81 -16.60
C VAL A 57 -2.12 1.14 -17.92
N TYR A 58 -0.82 0.98 -18.18
CA TYR A 58 -0.32 0.30 -19.37
C TYR A 58 -0.46 -1.23 -19.31
N GLN A 59 -0.50 -1.82 -18.11
CA GLN A 59 -0.39 -3.27 -17.92
C GLN A 59 -1.55 -3.89 -17.10
N PRO A 60 -2.81 -3.77 -17.55
CA PRO A 60 -3.96 -4.19 -16.74
C PRO A 60 -4.11 -5.73 -16.56
N PHE A 61 -3.36 -6.55 -17.31
CA PHE A 61 -3.59 -7.99 -17.44
C PHE A 61 -2.51 -8.91 -16.83
N TYR A 62 -1.40 -8.37 -16.31
CA TYR A 62 -0.36 -9.22 -15.71
C TYR A 62 -0.69 -9.55 -14.26
N ARG A 63 -1.52 -10.58 -14.06
CA ARG A 63 -2.03 -10.94 -12.72
C ARG A 63 -1.33 -12.12 -12.06
N ASN A 64 -0.14 -12.52 -12.49
CA ASN A 64 0.64 -13.47 -11.71
C ASN A 64 1.28 -12.79 -10.48
N THR A 65 1.58 -13.57 -9.45
CA THR A 65 2.07 -13.03 -8.17
C THR A 65 3.36 -12.21 -8.30
N PRO A 66 4.40 -12.62 -9.05
CA PRO A 66 5.61 -11.81 -9.23
C PRO A 66 5.34 -10.41 -9.80
N ASN A 67 4.45 -10.30 -10.78
CA ASN A 67 4.08 -9.01 -11.36
C ASN A 67 3.28 -8.14 -10.38
N LEU A 68 2.38 -8.74 -9.59
CA LEU A 68 1.66 -8.03 -8.53
C LEU A 68 2.61 -7.48 -7.45
N GLU A 69 3.66 -8.22 -7.10
CA GLU A 69 4.67 -7.73 -6.15
C GLU A 69 5.51 -6.61 -6.73
N LYS A 70 5.84 -6.67 -8.03
CA LYS A 70 6.52 -5.58 -8.73
C LYS A 70 5.68 -4.29 -8.73
N ILE A 71 4.40 -4.40 -9.04
CA ILE A 71 3.45 -3.27 -8.97
C ILE A 71 3.37 -2.73 -7.53
N ALA A 72 3.28 -3.61 -6.55
CA ALA A 72 3.27 -3.22 -5.14
C ALA A 72 4.54 -2.44 -4.75
N ALA A 73 5.71 -2.85 -5.26
CA ALA A 73 6.99 -2.22 -4.98
C ALA A 73 7.06 -0.76 -5.45
N GLN A 74 6.41 -0.42 -6.56
CA GLN A 74 6.41 0.94 -7.10
C GLN A 74 5.24 1.79 -6.59
N THR A 75 4.18 1.16 -6.08
CA THR A 75 2.98 1.87 -5.60
C THR A 75 2.90 1.87 -4.07
N THR A 76 2.45 0.75 -3.50
CA THR A 76 2.10 0.66 -2.08
C THR A 76 3.34 0.76 -1.21
N VAL A 77 4.46 0.16 -1.62
CA VAL A 77 5.73 0.25 -0.90
C VAL A 77 6.26 1.68 -0.88
N THR A 78 6.24 2.38 -2.01
CA THR A 78 6.63 3.79 -2.10
C THR A 78 5.77 4.68 -1.20
N LEU A 79 4.46 4.41 -1.13
CA LEU A 79 3.57 5.09 -0.18
C LEU A 79 3.96 4.83 1.28
N ILE A 80 4.33 3.59 1.64
CA ILE A 80 4.84 3.30 3.00
C ILE A 80 6.14 4.05 3.29
N LYS A 81 7.05 4.16 2.32
CA LYS A 81 8.28 4.96 2.48
C LYS A 81 7.96 6.45 2.72
N MET A 82 6.97 7.02 2.02
CA MET A 82 6.53 8.39 2.29
C MET A 82 5.95 8.53 3.70
N LEU A 83 5.11 7.58 4.15
CA LEU A 83 4.57 7.60 5.52
C LEU A 83 5.66 7.51 6.59
N PHE A 84 6.71 6.71 6.34
CA PHE A 84 7.89 6.63 7.21
C PHE A 84 8.56 8.00 7.37
N THR A 85 8.81 8.70 6.26
CA THR A 85 9.35 10.06 6.27
C THR A 85 8.45 11.06 7.01
N ILE A 86 7.13 10.93 6.86
CA ILE A 86 6.16 11.82 7.53
C ILE A 86 6.19 11.65 9.05
N ILE A 87 6.32 10.41 9.56
CA ILE A 87 6.33 10.15 11.00
C ILE A 87 7.67 10.48 11.64
N ILE A 88 8.77 10.05 11.01
CA ILE A 88 10.12 10.32 11.49
C ILE A 88 10.92 10.86 10.31
N GLN A 89 11.32 12.12 10.41
CA GLN A 89 12.09 12.78 9.36
C GLN A 89 13.36 11.97 9.05
N ASN A 90 13.62 11.76 7.75
CA ASN A 90 14.75 10.97 7.24
C ASN A 90 14.79 9.50 7.67
N TYR A 91 13.70 8.95 8.23
CA TYR A 91 13.66 7.52 8.55
C TYR A 91 13.48 6.68 7.29
N SER A 92 14.35 5.68 7.15
CA SER A 92 14.25 4.68 6.09
C SER A 92 14.37 3.28 6.65
N ASN A 93 13.54 2.38 6.14
CA ASN A 93 13.65 0.95 6.37
C ASN A 93 13.03 0.24 5.18
N ASP A 94 13.82 0.11 4.10
CA ASP A 94 13.35 -0.39 2.82
C ASP A 94 12.78 -1.81 2.91
N GLN A 95 13.38 -2.67 3.73
CA GLN A 95 12.88 -4.02 3.94
C GLN A 95 11.50 -4.01 4.62
N LEU A 96 11.33 -3.22 5.69
CA LEU A 96 10.05 -3.13 6.38
C LEU A 96 8.98 -2.52 5.45
N ALA A 97 9.32 -1.45 4.74
CA ALA A 97 8.42 -0.81 3.78
C ALA A 97 8.00 -1.79 2.68
N TYR A 98 8.96 -2.54 2.13
CA TYR A 98 8.71 -3.54 1.10
C TYR A 98 7.76 -4.64 1.58
N HIS A 99 8.07 -5.29 2.71
CA HIS A 99 7.21 -6.36 3.21
C HIS A 99 5.83 -5.86 3.67
N CYS A 100 5.76 -4.65 4.26
CA CYS A 100 4.50 -4.04 4.66
C CYS A 100 3.62 -3.71 3.45
N GLY A 101 4.19 -3.03 2.45
CA GLY A 101 3.48 -2.61 1.25
C GLY A 101 3.03 -3.79 0.39
N VAL A 102 3.89 -4.79 0.18
CA VAL A 102 3.54 -5.98 -0.60
C VAL A 102 2.44 -6.79 0.09
N ALA A 103 2.55 -7.06 1.40
CA ALA A 103 1.50 -7.79 2.13
C ALA A 103 0.14 -7.09 2.02
N TRP A 104 0.12 -5.76 2.15
CA TRP A 104 -1.11 -5.00 2.04
C TRP A 104 -1.68 -5.00 0.62
N HIS A 105 -0.83 -4.82 -0.39
CA HIS A 105 -1.24 -4.82 -1.79
C HIS A 105 -1.86 -6.16 -2.20
N LEU A 106 -1.16 -7.27 -1.95
CA LEU A 106 -1.63 -8.61 -2.25
C LEU A 106 -2.96 -8.93 -1.54
N MET A 107 -3.10 -8.51 -0.28
CA MET A 107 -4.36 -8.64 0.44
C MET A 107 -5.48 -7.79 -0.18
N ASN A 108 -5.18 -6.61 -0.72
CA ASN A 108 -6.16 -5.79 -1.41
C ASN A 108 -6.64 -6.43 -2.71
N ILE A 109 -5.74 -7.11 -3.43
CA ILE A 109 -6.11 -7.92 -4.59
C ILE A 109 -7.10 -9.02 -4.18
N LEU A 110 -6.80 -9.77 -3.11
CA LEU A 110 -7.66 -10.85 -2.62
C LEU A 110 -9.03 -10.41 -2.08
N ARG A 111 -9.19 -9.17 -1.60
CA ARG A 111 -10.50 -8.67 -1.13
C ARG A 111 -11.27 -7.87 -2.18
N GLY A 112 -10.58 -7.43 -3.23
CA GLY A 112 -11.14 -6.56 -4.25
C GLY A 112 -11.94 -7.37 -5.26
N THR A 113 -12.69 -6.67 -6.10
CA THR A 113 -13.43 -7.27 -7.23
C THR A 113 -12.53 -7.89 -8.31
N ALA A 114 -11.20 -7.71 -8.18
CA ALA A 114 -10.19 -8.26 -9.07
C ALA A 114 -10.02 -9.79 -8.93
N THR A 115 -10.52 -10.40 -7.85
CA THR A 115 -10.45 -11.85 -7.63
C THR A 115 -11.10 -12.67 -8.73
N GLU A 116 -12.16 -12.17 -9.36
CA GLU A 116 -12.88 -12.88 -10.43
C GLU A 116 -12.03 -13.14 -11.67
N GLN A 117 -10.89 -12.44 -11.81
CA GLN A 117 -9.98 -12.60 -12.96
C GLN A 117 -8.67 -13.31 -12.59
N LEU A 118 -8.60 -13.94 -11.41
CA LEU A 118 -7.46 -14.73 -10.98
C LEU A 118 -7.81 -16.22 -11.07
N ASP A 119 -6.88 -17.01 -11.61
CA ASP A 119 -6.97 -18.46 -11.51
C ASP A 119 -6.66 -18.93 -10.07
N GLU A 120 -7.05 -20.16 -9.77
CA GLU A 120 -6.90 -20.75 -8.44
C GLU A 120 -5.43 -20.81 -8.00
N GLU A 121 -4.52 -21.15 -8.91
CA GLU A 121 -3.08 -21.24 -8.64
C GLU A 121 -2.52 -19.88 -8.21
N THR A 122 -2.86 -18.82 -8.93
CA THR A 122 -2.48 -17.45 -8.63
C THR A 122 -3.06 -17.01 -7.29
N MET A 123 -4.34 -17.32 -7.01
CA MET A 123 -4.94 -16.97 -5.73
C MET A 123 -4.24 -17.67 -4.55
N VAL A 124 -3.92 -18.96 -4.68
CA VAL A 124 -3.15 -19.71 -3.67
C VAL A 124 -1.76 -19.08 -3.50
N SER A 125 -1.07 -18.78 -4.60
CA SER A 125 0.24 -18.12 -4.58
C SER A 125 0.18 -16.77 -3.87
N ILE A 126 -0.84 -15.94 -4.11
CA ILE A 126 -1.02 -14.65 -3.43
C ILE A 126 -1.24 -14.86 -1.92
N VAL A 127 -2.02 -15.87 -1.49
CA VAL A 127 -2.22 -16.21 -0.08
C VAL A 127 -0.90 -16.56 0.61
N GLU A 128 -0.11 -17.44 0.00
CA GLU A 128 1.19 -17.88 0.52
C GLU A 128 2.19 -16.72 0.60
N ARG A 129 2.28 -15.92 -0.47
CA ARG A 129 3.16 -14.74 -0.51
C ARG A 129 2.72 -13.69 0.51
N THR A 130 1.43 -13.42 0.64
CA THR A 130 0.90 -12.51 1.68
C THR A 130 1.33 -12.97 3.08
N GLU A 131 1.22 -14.27 3.39
CA GLU A 131 1.69 -14.83 4.67
C GLU A 131 3.20 -14.64 4.88
N TYR A 132 3.98 -14.94 3.85
CA TYR A 132 5.43 -14.73 3.87
C TYR A 132 5.76 -13.27 4.26
N HIS A 133 5.20 -12.30 3.56
CA HIS A 133 5.47 -10.88 3.81
C HIS A 133 5.00 -10.45 5.22
N ILE A 134 3.83 -10.92 5.70
CA ILE A 134 3.38 -10.67 7.07
C ILE A 134 4.39 -11.20 8.10
N ASN A 135 4.92 -12.41 7.87
CA ASN A 135 5.90 -13.01 8.78
C ASN A 135 7.24 -12.27 8.77
N GLN A 136 7.66 -11.71 7.64
CA GLN A 136 8.83 -10.82 7.59
C GLN A 136 8.60 -9.53 8.37
N VAL A 137 7.43 -8.89 8.20
CA VAL A 137 7.06 -7.71 9.01
C VAL A 137 7.13 -8.02 10.50
N LYS A 138 6.55 -9.14 10.97
CA LYS A 138 6.61 -9.53 12.40
C LYS A 138 8.04 -9.63 12.96
N LYS A 139 9.02 -10.01 12.13
CA LYS A 139 10.43 -10.07 12.53
C LYS A 139 11.04 -8.67 12.58
N LEU A 140 10.84 -7.89 11.53
CA LEU A 140 11.44 -6.56 11.37
C LEU A 140 10.89 -5.52 12.37
N ILE A 141 9.60 -5.60 12.73
CA ILE A 141 9.00 -4.60 13.66
C ILE A 141 9.58 -4.62 15.07
N LYS A 142 10.33 -5.67 15.45
CA LYS A 142 10.88 -5.79 16.81
C LYS A 142 11.98 -4.76 17.09
N THR A 143 12.59 -4.20 16.05
CA THR A 143 13.74 -3.30 16.15
C THR A 143 13.44 -1.88 15.69
N VAL A 144 12.18 -1.57 15.34
CA VAL A 144 11.80 -0.24 14.83
C VAL A 144 11.20 0.65 15.91
N PRO A 145 11.25 1.99 15.73
CA PRO A 145 10.59 2.94 16.64
C PRO A 145 9.09 2.67 16.78
N LYS A 146 8.52 2.94 17.95
CA LYS A 146 7.10 2.67 18.26
C LYS A 146 6.15 3.45 17.35
N GLU A 147 6.56 4.62 16.90
CA GLU A 147 5.82 5.48 15.98
C GLU A 147 5.66 4.82 14.62
N ILE A 148 6.69 4.13 14.14
CA ILE A 148 6.70 3.38 12.88
C ILE A 148 5.81 2.13 12.96
N VAL A 149 5.71 1.50 14.14
CA VAL A 149 4.83 0.33 14.34
C VAL A 149 3.39 0.64 13.94
N LYS A 150 2.90 1.87 14.15
CA LYS A 150 1.55 2.30 13.77
C LYS A 150 1.32 2.19 12.26
N ILE A 151 2.35 2.46 11.45
CA ILE A 151 2.29 2.29 9.99
C ILE A 151 2.23 0.81 9.62
N THR A 152 2.52 -0.15 10.50
CA THR A 152 2.43 -1.57 10.15
C THR A 152 1.06 -2.20 10.43
N LEU A 153 0.10 -1.42 10.94
CA LEU A 153 -1.23 -1.90 11.32
C LEU A 153 -2.01 -2.50 10.15
N GLN A 154 -1.87 -1.98 8.92
CA GLN A 154 -2.51 -2.58 7.76
C GLN A 154 -1.99 -4.00 7.45
N THR A 155 -0.73 -4.31 7.78
CA THR A 155 -0.21 -5.69 7.66
C THR A 155 -0.84 -6.63 8.68
N ARG A 156 -1.17 -6.13 9.88
CA ARG A 156 -1.94 -6.89 10.88
C ARG A 156 -3.35 -7.17 10.37
N LEU A 157 -4.00 -6.15 9.81
CA LEU A 157 -5.30 -6.31 9.17
C LEU A 157 -5.23 -7.37 8.06
N ALA A 158 -4.19 -7.36 7.23
CA ALA A 158 -3.99 -8.39 6.22
C ALA A 158 -3.94 -9.81 6.80
N GLY A 159 -3.21 -10.03 7.90
CA GLY A 159 -3.17 -11.34 8.56
C GLY A 159 -4.53 -11.83 9.08
N LEU A 160 -5.41 -10.91 9.46
CA LEU A 160 -6.76 -11.25 9.93
C LEU A 160 -7.67 -11.67 8.78
N TYR A 161 -7.61 -10.96 7.66
CA TYR A 161 -8.29 -11.38 6.44
C TYR A 161 -7.78 -12.73 5.94
N LEU A 162 -6.46 -12.96 5.98
CA LEU A 162 -5.86 -14.24 5.62
C LEU A 162 -6.39 -15.40 6.49
N LYS A 163 -6.49 -15.21 7.81
CA LYS A 163 -7.08 -16.20 8.72
C LYS A 163 -8.53 -16.51 8.35
N ARG A 164 -9.30 -15.50 7.95
CA ARG A 164 -10.70 -15.66 7.54
C ARG A 164 -10.84 -16.43 6.23
N ILE A 165 -9.96 -16.15 5.25
CA ILE A 165 -9.86 -16.87 3.99
C ILE A 165 -9.61 -18.37 4.25
N ARG A 166 -8.64 -18.70 5.11
CA ARG A 166 -8.33 -20.09 5.46
C ARG A 166 -9.49 -20.82 6.13
N ASN A 167 -10.19 -20.16 7.03
CA ASN A 167 -11.34 -20.75 7.74
C ASN A 167 -12.56 -20.96 6.85
N LYS A 168 -12.65 -20.26 5.71
CA LYS A 168 -13.74 -20.33 4.74
C LYS A 168 -13.24 -20.84 3.39
N LYS A 169 -12.46 -21.92 3.40
CA LYS A 169 -11.83 -22.50 2.20
C LYS A 169 -12.83 -22.75 1.05
N SER A 170 -14.11 -23.01 1.37
CA SER A 170 -15.21 -23.16 0.41
C SER A 170 -15.75 -21.86 -0.20
N ASP A 171 -15.55 -20.69 0.44
CA ASP A 171 -15.98 -19.38 -0.09
C ASP A 171 -14.89 -18.74 -0.99
N PHE A 172 -13.66 -19.26 -0.93
CA PHE A 172 -12.50 -18.77 -1.68
C PHE A 172 -12.69 -18.92 -3.19
N THR A 173 -13.27 -20.04 -3.63
CA THR A 173 -13.57 -20.34 -5.04
C THR A 173 -14.78 -19.57 -5.57
N ASN A 174 -15.60 -19.00 -4.69
CA ASN A 174 -16.80 -18.23 -5.05
C ASN A 174 -16.55 -16.71 -5.10
N GLY A 175 -15.28 -16.28 -5.05
CA GLY A 175 -14.87 -14.88 -5.25
C GLY A 175 -15.31 -13.90 -4.16
N LYS A 176 -15.94 -14.35 -3.07
CA LYS A 176 -16.51 -13.49 -2.01
C LYS A 176 -15.78 -13.65 -0.70
N ILE A 177 -14.59 -13.06 -0.61
CA ILE A 177 -13.94 -12.85 0.69
C ILE A 177 -14.68 -11.72 1.40
N GLY A 178 -15.60 -12.09 2.28
CA GLY A 178 -16.45 -11.12 2.99
C GLY A 178 -15.64 -10.03 3.71
N VAL A 179 -15.98 -8.78 3.44
CA VAL A 179 -15.36 -7.59 4.04
C VAL A 179 -15.45 -7.70 5.58
N ILE A 180 -14.34 -7.42 6.29
CA ILE A 180 -14.39 -7.26 7.74
C ILE A 180 -15.14 -5.96 8.03
N SER A 181 -16.24 -6.04 8.80
CA SER A 181 -17.07 -4.88 9.13
C SER A 181 -16.23 -3.76 9.76
N PRO A 182 -16.52 -2.47 9.51
CA PRO A 182 -15.79 -1.34 10.10
C PRO A 182 -15.64 -1.43 11.62
N ILE A 183 -16.69 -1.82 12.33
CA ILE A 183 -16.67 -2.00 13.80
C ILE A 183 -15.62 -3.03 14.22
N MET A 184 -15.51 -4.13 13.46
CA MET A 184 -14.51 -5.17 13.73
C MET A 184 -13.10 -4.70 13.38
N GLN A 185 -12.91 -3.96 12.27
CA GLN A 185 -11.63 -3.33 11.95
C GLN A 185 -11.17 -2.39 13.08
N ILE A 186 -12.09 -1.55 13.57
CA ILE A 186 -11.85 -0.61 14.68
C ILE A 186 -11.52 -1.38 15.96
N LYS A 187 -12.37 -2.33 16.39
CA LYS A 187 -12.10 -3.16 17.58
C LYS A 187 -10.73 -3.83 17.50
N MET A 188 -10.36 -4.35 16.33
CA MET A 188 -9.08 -5.03 16.11
C MET A 188 -7.87 -4.09 16.18
N LEU A 189 -8.02 -2.84 15.74
CA LEU A 189 -6.98 -1.82 15.90
C LEU A 189 -6.86 -1.40 17.38
N PHE A 190 -7.97 -1.23 18.10
CA PHE A 190 -7.99 -0.88 19.52
C PHE A 190 -7.32 -1.94 20.41
N TYR A 191 -7.55 -3.23 20.18
CA TYR A 191 -6.87 -4.29 20.94
C TYR A 191 -5.33 -4.28 20.79
N TYR A 192 -4.81 -3.58 19.78
CA TYR A 192 -3.37 -3.52 19.48
C TYR A 192 -2.68 -2.24 19.94
N PHE A 193 -3.44 -1.17 20.24
CA PHE A 193 -2.88 0.07 20.78
C PHE A 193 -2.70 0.03 22.31
N PHE A 194 -3.31 -0.95 22.99
CA PHE A 194 -3.34 -1.06 24.46
C PHE A 194 -2.65 -2.31 25.03
N ILE A 195 -1.83 -2.99 24.23
CA ILE A 195 -0.88 -4.06 24.65
C ILE A 195 0.50 -3.68 24.12
#